data_AF-A0A8D5U473-F1
#
_entry.id   AF-A0A8D5U473-F1
#
_cell.length_a   1.000
_cell.length_b   1.000
_cell.length_c   1.000
_cell.angle_alpha   90.00
_cell.angle_beta   90.00
_cell.angle_gamma   90.00
#
_symmetry.space_group_name_H-M   'P 1'
#
loop_
_entity.id
_entity.type
_entity.pdbx_description
1 polymer ?
#
loop_
_entity_poly.entity_id
_entity_poly.type
_entity_poly.pdbx_seq_one_letter_code
_entity_poly.pdbx_strand_id
1 'polypeptide(L)'
;MEELYTDKLIEQLKARVKEANDVVSKFSKDGRVIGKVTRFEYVNIGSKPLIKVDISFESYFQNPVKRGEVIAIASIIPKVIVIGSVDMITRGDMMTALGIREIRGREDPSTIITNTVLTINPLAEVRVEDLEKGAPRPTPVVSPIDPQSPVFLPKDELVEIALNMPKEGVTIGNVFSGFEKIGARVVLDEETLRHHVLIIGTTGSGKTTLLKSVIFDRGIPKQSVVFDRQGDFVRFAMEKGLEGSVIVPVTKQLLETYNTFEEMVQQRYCQGAEGLGDYVSCGDLKFYPYSLKFSKVFRTFNQISPYMSDQASMMWEPIYNRFKANLYHFLMELVVGSNKPLSDDHKALVNKLFGWVLNHMALSNLVDEPLELTGELLKEVNSKVTSSKRVSKRVQHGNQSVEYVIIKKEGGNDKLGGGPNPSITFQLFDLLKYVMEEDLDLHSSTESNINRLLRSLNDFGIFDIPNTINEIPDDVLNSELVIVDLSFLLESTESTDPLSIIVYKVLNEVYGFKDKWYKENPKKTFLTLLVMDEAHEFFPKLGVKSQSPR
;
A
#
# COMPACT_ATOMS: atom_id res chain seq x y z
N MET A 1 73.44 -7.53 -0.15
CA MET A 1 72.29 -7.17 0.72
C MET A 1 71.00 -7.00 -0.09
N GLU A 2 71.04 -6.40 -1.29
CA GLU A 2 69.87 -6.32 -2.19
C GLU A 2 69.36 -7.68 -2.69
N GLU A 3 70.25 -8.64 -3.02
CA GLU A 3 69.84 -10.00 -3.41
C GLU A 3 69.09 -10.73 -2.29
N LEU A 4 69.60 -10.65 -1.05
CA LEU A 4 68.96 -11.25 0.13
C LEU A 4 67.56 -10.65 0.44
N TYR A 5 67.36 -9.38 0.10
CA TYR A 5 66.09 -8.67 0.26
C TYR A 5 65.09 -9.07 -0.84
N THR A 6 65.59 -9.28 -2.06
CA THR A 6 64.82 -9.70 -3.24
C THR A 6 64.32 -11.13 -3.09
N ASP A 7 65.17 -12.05 -2.62
CA ASP A 7 64.78 -13.45 -2.38
C ASP A 7 63.71 -13.55 -1.29
N LYS A 8 63.85 -12.76 -0.21
CA LYS A 8 62.86 -12.72 0.88
C LYS A 8 61.52 -12.15 0.41
N LEU A 9 61.53 -11.13 -0.45
CA LEU A 9 60.31 -10.57 -1.03
C LEU A 9 59.61 -11.55 -1.98
N ILE A 10 60.37 -12.26 -2.82
CA ILE A 10 59.83 -13.28 -3.73
C ILE A 10 59.17 -14.41 -2.94
N GLU A 11 59.81 -14.89 -1.87
CA GLU A 11 59.21 -15.91 -0.99
C GLU A 11 57.93 -15.42 -0.30
N GLN A 12 57.90 -14.16 0.14
CA GLN A 12 56.67 -13.54 0.67
C GLN A 12 55.55 -13.47 -0.38
N LEU A 13 55.87 -13.08 -1.62
CA LEU A 13 54.88 -13.02 -2.71
C LEU A 13 54.38 -14.41 -3.11
N LYS A 14 55.25 -15.42 -3.14
CA LYS A 14 54.83 -16.82 -3.36
C LYS A 14 53.86 -17.29 -2.27
N ALA A 15 54.13 -16.95 -1.01
CA ALA A 15 53.22 -17.25 0.08
C ALA A 15 51.86 -16.55 -0.11
N ARG A 16 51.84 -15.27 -0.50
CA ARG A 16 50.60 -14.53 -0.79
C ARG A 16 49.81 -15.10 -1.97
N VAL A 17 50.49 -15.54 -3.03
CA VAL A 17 49.86 -16.22 -4.16
C VAL A 17 49.23 -17.54 -3.71
N LYS A 18 49.91 -18.28 -2.83
CA LYS A 18 49.36 -19.51 -2.25
C LYS A 18 48.11 -19.22 -1.41
N GLU A 19 48.18 -18.22 -0.52
CA GLU A 19 47.03 -17.75 0.26
C GLU A 19 45.84 -17.39 -0.64
N ALA A 20 46.07 -16.67 -1.75
CA ALA A 20 45.02 -16.33 -2.69
C ALA A 20 44.39 -17.57 -3.38
N ASN A 21 45.16 -18.61 -3.66
CA ASN A 21 44.61 -19.87 -4.18
C ASN A 21 43.87 -20.69 -3.10
N ASP A 22 44.31 -20.62 -1.84
CA ASP A 22 43.62 -21.25 -0.71
C ASP A 22 42.23 -20.60 -0.50
N VAL A 23 42.11 -19.28 -0.71
CA VAL A 23 40.83 -18.56 -0.73
C VAL A 23 39.89 -19.13 -1.79
N VAL A 24 40.38 -19.40 -3.00
CA VAL A 24 39.58 -20.02 -4.07
C VAL A 24 39.03 -21.36 -3.63
N SER A 25 39.84 -22.19 -2.97
CA SER A 25 39.42 -23.52 -2.52
C SER A 25 38.29 -23.45 -1.47
N LYS A 26 38.27 -22.41 -0.64
CA LYS A 26 37.25 -22.19 0.39
C LYS A 26 35.94 -21.61 -0.17
N PHE A 27 36.04 -20.62 -1.05
CA PHE A 27 34.90 -19.79 -1.47
C PHE A 27 34.42 -20.02 -2.90
N SER A 28 35.11 -20.84 -3.69
CA SER A 28 34.64 -21.27 -5.01
C SER A 28 33.57 -22.35 -4.91
N LYS A 29 32.65 -22.36 -5.86
CA LYS A 29 31.60 -23.37 -6.00
C LYS A 29 32.18 -24.77 -6.25
N ASP A 30 33.25 -24.87 -7.03
CA ASP A 30 33.88 -26.13 -7.44
C ASP A 30 35.33 -26.30 -6.93
N GLY A 31 35.82 -25.31 -6.16
CA GLY A 31 37.19 -25.28 -5.65
C GLY A 31 38.26 -24.99 -6.72
N ARG A 32 37.86 -24.56 -7.93
CA ARG A 32 38.79 -24.37 -9.06
C ARG A 32 38.99 -22.90 -9.39
N VAL A 33 40.18 -22.62 -9.94
CA VAL A 33 40.51 -21.37 -10.60
C VAL A 33 40.09 -21.48 -12.06
N ILE A 34 39.24 -20.56 -12.53
CA ILE A 34 38.77 -20.53 -13.93
C ILE A 34 39.63 -19.64 -14.82
N GLY A 35 40.41 -18.74 -14.23
CA GLY A 35 41.22 -17.79 -14.98
C GLY A 35 42.10 -16.95 -14.06
N LYS A 36 42.83 -16.00 -14.64
CA LYS A 36 43.70 -15.07 -13.91
C LYS A 36 43.55 -13.67 -14.45
N VAL A 37 43.67 -12.67 -13.58
CA VAL A 37 43.77 -11.28 -14.01
C VAL A 37 44.95 -11.14 -14.97
N THR A 38 44.72 -10.49 -16.11
CA THR A 38 45.69 -10.45 -17.21
C THR A 38 47.00 -9.79 -16.77
N ARG A 39 48.10 -10.23 -17.39
CA ARG A 39 49.44 -9.63 -17.23
C ARG A 39 49.74 -8.61 -18.31
N PHE A 40 48.93 -8.57 -19.37
CA PHE A 40 49.27 -7.91 -20.63
C PHE A 40 48.65 -6.51 -20.76
N GLU A 41 47.73 -6.16 -19.86
CA GLU A 41 47.08 -4.86 -19.84
C GLU A 41 47.01 -4.28 -18.44
N TYR A 42 46.88 -2.96 -18.35
CA TYR A 42 46.68 -2.27 -17.08
C TYR A 42 45.30 -2.61 -16.51
N VAL A 43 45.28 -2.93 -15.22
CA VAL A 43 44.03 -3.06 -14.46
C VAL A 43 43.64 -1.66 -13.97
N ASN A 44 42.48 -1.17 -14.41
CA ASN A 44 42.00 0.17 -14.05
C ASN A 44 40.78 0.08 -13.14
N ILE A 45 40.86 0.74 -11.99
CA ILE A 45 39.77 0.91 -11.02
C ILE A 45 39.54 2.41 -10.92
N GLY A 46 38.46 2.88 -11.55
CA GLY A 46 38.14 4.29 -11.70
C GLY A 46 36.72 4.45 -12.24
N SER A 47 36.40 5.56 -12.91
CA SER A 47 35.04 5.84 -13.42
C SER A 47 34.57 4.88 -14.53
N LYS A 48 35.50 4.18 -15.17
CA LYS A 48 35.25 3.08 -16.11
C LYS A 48 36.17 1.92 -15.75
N PRO A 49 35.83 1.13 -14.73
CA PRO A 49 36.67 0.04 -14.29
C PRO A 49 36.80 -0.98 -15.43
N LEU A 50 38.03 -1.37 -15.71
CA LEU A 50 38.39 -2.30 -16.77
C LEU A 50 39.33 -3.33 -16.16
N ILE A 51 38.74 -4.42 -15.68
CA ILE A 51 39.46 -5.59 -15.19
C ILE A 51 39.37 -6.64 -16.27
N LYS A 52 40.52 -6.99 -16.86
CA LYS A 52 40.61 -8.05 -17.85
C LYS A 52 41.12 -9.35 -17.23
N VAL A 53 40.45 -10.44 -17.58
CA VAL A 53 40.74 -11.77 -17.07
C VAL A 53 41.01 -12.70 -18.25
N ASP A 54 42.13 -13.40 -18.19
CA ASP A 54 42.48 -14.44 -19.15
C ASP A 54 41.98 -15.80 -18.63
N ILE A 55 41.15 -16.47 -19.43
CA ILE A 55 40.67 -17.84 -19.23
C ILE A 55 41.36 -18.73 -20.27
N SER A 56 42.01 -19.80 -19.81
CA SER A 56 42.65 -20.75 -20.72
C SER A 56 41.61 -21.50 -21.57
N PHE A 57 42.01 -21.98 -22.74
CA PHE A 57 41.10 -22.73 -23.61
C PHE A 57 40.51 -23.96 -22.91
N GLU A 58 41.30 -24.67 -22.11
CA GLU A 58 40.84 -25.84 -21.35
C GLU A 58 39.76 -25.46 -20.34
N SER A 59 39.97 -24.37 -19.58
CA SER A 59 38.99 -23.91 -18.60
C SER A 59 37.71 -23.41 -19.28
N TYR A 60 37.84 -22.67 -20.38
CA TYR A 60 36.70 -22.23 -21.19
C TYR A 60 35.92 -23.41 -21.78
N PHE A 61 36.62 -24.43 -22.28
CA PHE A 61 36.02 -25.61 -22.88
C PHE A 61 35.23 -26.44 -21.85
N GLN A 62 35.75 -26.55 -20.62
CA GLN A 62 35.08 -27.25 -19.53
C GLN A 62 33.91 -26.45 -18.96
N ASN A 63 34.13 -25.16 -18.71
CA ASN A 63 33.18 -24.26 -18.04
C ASN A 63 33.08 -22.95 -18.84
N PRO A 64 32.24 -22.90 -19.88
CA PRO A 64 32.08 -21.70 -20.69
C PRO A 64 31.35 -20.62 -19.88
N VAL A 65 32.03 -19.50 -19.64
CA VAL A 65 31.49 -18.35 -18.91
C VAL A 65 30.53 -17.55 -19.81
N LYS A 66 29.42 -17.08 -19.24
CA LYS A 66 28.40 -16.28 -19.94
C LYS A 66 28.49 -14.80 -19.58
N ARG A 67 27.96 -13.95 -20.45
CA ARG A 67 27.79 -12.52 -20.15
C ARG A 67 26.79 -12.37 -18.99
N GLY A 68 27.09 -11.48 -18.05
CA GLY A 68 26.31 -11.26 -16.83
C GLY A 68 26.55 -12.31 -15.74
N GLU A 69 27.47 -13.25 -15.94
CA GLU A 69 27.85 -14.22 -14.91
C GLU A 69 28.64 -13.52 -13.80
N VAL A 70 28.30 -13.83 -12.55
CA VAL A 70 28.97 -13.32 -11.36
C VAL A 70 30.22 -14.14 -11.10
N ILE A 71 31.36 -13.46 -11.01
CA ILE A 71 32.65 -14.08 -10.75
C ILE A 71 33.37 -13.35 -9.62
N ALA A 72 34.37 -14.01 -9.04
CA ALA A 72 35.18 -13.48 -7.95
C ALA A 72 36.67 -13.51 -8.28
N ILE A 73 37.41 -12.51 -7.78
CA ILE A 73 38.86 -12.37 -7.92
C ILE A 73 39.46 -12.29 -6.52
N ALA A 74 40.38 -13.21 -6.19
CA ALA A 74 41.12 -13.12 -4.93
C ALA A 74 42.42 -12.33 -5.13
N SER A 75 42.45 -11.06 -4.70
CA SER A 75 43.63 -10.20 -4.89
C SER A 75 44.78 -10.60 -3.96
N ILE A 76 45.99 -10.62 -4.51
CA ILE A 76 47.18 -11.18 -3.85
C ILE A 76 47.70 -10.27 -2.72
N ILE A 77 47.90 -8.98 -3.00
CA ILE A 77 48.51 -8.02 -2.06
C ILE A 77 47.48 -7.45 -1.08
N PRO A 78 46.33 -6.89 -1.52
CA PRO A 78 45.36 -6.27 -0.62
C PRO A 78 44.57 -7.25 0.23
N LYS A 79 44.61 -8.57 -0.08
CA LYS A 79 43.87 -9.62 0.64
C LYS A 79 42.36 -9.37 0.68
N VAL A 80 41.81 -8.99 -0.46
CA VAL A 80 40.37 -8.81 -0.67
C VAL A 80 39.87 -9.77 -1.74
N ILE A 81 38.61 -10.18 -1.62
CA ILE A 81 37.86 -10.83 -2.68
C ILE A 81 37.03 -9.75 -3.37
N VAL A 82 37.25 -9.56 -4.67
CA VAL A 82 36.46 -8.65 -5.50
C VAL A 82 35.41 -9.47 -6.25
N ILE A 83 34.15 -9.12 -6.10
CA ILE A 83 33.02 -9.71 -6.83
C ILE A 83 32.66 -8.77 -7.98
N GLY A 84 32.42 -9.34 -9.16
CA GLY A 84 32.03 -8.59 -10.34
C GLY A 84 31.19 -9.41 -11.30
N SER A 85 30.55 -8.74 -12.25
CA SER A 85 29.79 -9.39 -13.34
C SER A 85 30.56 -9.32 -14.65
N VAL A 86 30.50 -10.37 -15.46
CA VAL A 86 31.10 -10.39 -16.80
C VAL A 86 30.34 -9.43 -17.73
N ASP A 87 31.00 -8.35 -18.14
CA ASP A 87 30.41 -7.35 -19.04
C ASP A 87 30.61 -7.74 -20.51
N MET A 88 31.82 -8.18 -20.87
CA MET A 88 32.20 -8.53 -22.25
C MET A 88 33.04 -9.80 -22.28
N ILE A 89 32.82 -10.61 -23.31
CA ILE A 89 33.60 -11.82 -23.61
C ILE A 89 34.24 -11.63 -24.98
N THR A 90 35.56 -11.73 -25.05
CA THR A 90 36.31 -11.63 -26.30
C THR A 90 37.00 -12.95 -26.58
N ARG A 91 36.78 -13.45 -27.80
CA ARG A 91 37.52 -14.58 -28.35
C ARG A 91 38.00 -14.21 -29.74
N GLY A 92 39.24 -14.60 -30.04
CA GLY A 92 39.84 -14.41 -31.34
C GLY A 92 40.53 -15.69 -31.78
N ASP A 93 40.53 -15.92 -33.07
CA ASP A 93 41.40 -16.91 -33.68
C ASP A 93 42.87 -16.52 -33.49
N MET A 94 43.77 -17.51 -33.44
CA MET A 94 45.21 -17.25 -33.36
C MET A 94 45.70 -16.36 -34.50
N MET A 95 45.18 -16.53 -35.71
CA MET A 95 45.49 -15.69 -36.87
C MET A 95 45.03 -14.25 -36.67
N THR A 96 43.87 -14.06 -36.04
CA THR A 96 43.36 -12.73 -35.69
C THR A 96 44.26 -12.06 -34.65
N ALA A 97 44.69 -12.80 -33.62
CA ALA A 97 45.60 -12.29 -32.60
C ALA A 97 46.98 -11.91 -33.17
N LEU A 98 47.46 -12.63 -34.19
CA LEU A 98 48.70 -12.34 -34.91
C LEU A 98 48.54 -11.26 -36.00
N GLY A 99 47.32 -10.78 -36.26
CA GLY A 99 47.04 -9.79 -37.30
C GLY A 99 47.19 -10.32 -38.74
N ILE A 100 47.15 -11.64 -38.93
CA ILE A 100 47.36 -12.29 -40.24
C ILE A 100 46.00 -12.47 -40.92
N ARG A 101 45.86 -11.94 -42.14
CA ARG A 101 44.66 -12.11 -42.98
C ARG A 101 44.87 -13.23 -43.98
N GLU A 102 44.11 -14.31 -43.85
CA GLU A 102 44.20 -15.45 -44.76
C GLU A 102 43.28 -15.24 -45.99
N ILE A 103 43.78 -15.53 -47.19
CA ILE A 103 43.07 -15.31 -48.47
C ILE A 103 42.35 -16.59 -48.94
N ARG A 104 42.82 -17.77 -48.50
CA ARG A 104 42.20 -19.08 -48.79
C ARG A 104 42.00 -19.81 -47.47
N GLY A 105 40.76 -19.91 -47.01
CA GLY A 105 40.45 -20.58 -45.74
C GLY A 105 40.60 -22.09 -45.86
N ARG A 106 41.47 -22.67 -45.03
CA ARG A 106 41.47 -24.10 -44.71
C ARG A 106 40.93 -24.24 -43.30
N GLU A 107 40.00 -25.17 -43.07
CA GLU A 107 39.54 -25.44 -41.70
C GLU A 107 40.69 -26.04 -40.87
N ASP A 108 41.11 -25.31 -39.84
CA ASP A 108 42.10 -25.77 -38.86
C ASP A 108 41.60 -25.48 -37.43
N PRO A 109 40.99 -26.47 -36.75
CA PRO A 109 40.51 -26.31 -35.38
C PRO A 109 41.59 -26.02 -34.34
N SER A 110 42.88 -26.17 -34.64
CA SER A 110 43.94 -25.83 -33.67
C SER A 110 44.08 -24.32 -33.46
N THR A 111 43.69 -23.52 -34.47
CA THR A 111 43.78 -22.05 -34.46
C THR A 111 42.81 -21.39 -33.48
N ILE A 112 41.75 -22.11 -33.09
CA ILE A 112 40.78 -21.65 -32.07
C ILE A 112 41.22 -21.96 -30.63
N ILE A 113 42.35 -22.63 -30.42
CA ILE A 113 42.92 -22.91 -29.08
C ILE A 113 43.62 -21.64 -28.57
N THR A 114 42.82 -20.66 -28.21
CA THR A 114 43.26 -19.34 -27.73
C THR A 114 42.59 -19.01 -26.40
N ASN A 115 43.20 -18.10 -25.64
CA ASN A 115 42.61 -17.61 -24.41
C ASN A 115 41.32 -16.85 -24.69
N THR A 116 40.35 -17.02 -23.80
CA THR A 116 39.16 -16.17 -23.74
C THR A 116 39.46 -15.01 -22.80
N VAL A 117 39.21 -13.79 -23.25
CA VAL A 117 39.42 -12.58 -22.45
C VAL A 117 38.07 -12.06 -21.97
N LEU A 118 37.88 -12.00 -20.66
CA LEU A 118 36.71 -11.40 -20.05
C LEU A 118 37.00 -9.96 -19.63
N THR A 119 36.02 -9.08 -19.78
CA THR A 119 36.00 -7.78 -19.11
C THR A 119 34.98 -7.82 -17.98
N ILE A 120 35.42 -7.49 -16.78
CA ILE A 120 34.64 -7.62 -15.55
C ILE A 120 34.25 -6.24 -15.05
N ASN A 121 32.97 -6.08 -14.77
CA ASN A 121 32.44 -4.92 -14.06
C ASN A 121 32.45 -5.22 -12.54
N PRO A 122 33.30 -4.58 -11.74
CA PRO A 122 33.36 -4.78 -10.30
C PRO A 122 32.07 -4.28 -9.61
N LEU A 123 31.59 -5.05 -8.63
CA LEU A 123 30.39 -4.73 -7.85
C LEU A 123 30.75 -4.38 -6.41
N ALA A 124 31.52 -5.22 -5.73
CA ALA A 124 31.92 -5.04 -4.34
C ALA A 124 33.23 -5.76 -4.04
N GLU A 125 33.92 -5.33 -2.98
CA GLU A 125 35.06 -6.04 -2.40
C GLU A 125 34.79 -6.40 -0.93
N VAL A 126 35.34 -7.53 -0.49
CA VAL A 126 35.25 -8.01 0.90
C VAL A 126 36.64 -8.43 1.37
N ARG A 127 37.06 -7.99 2.56
CA ARG A 127 38.34 -8.42 3.14
C ARG A 127 38.29 -9.89 3.54
N VAL A 128 39.32 -10.64 3.19
CA VAL A 128 39.43 -12.07 3.53
C VAL A 128 39.41 -12.27 5.06
N GLU A 129 40.07 -11.38 5.81
CA GLU A 129 40.09 -11.44 7.27
C GLU A 129 38.69 -11.29 7.90
N ASP A 130 37.82 -10.46 7.31
CA ASP A 130 36.47 -10.21 7.83
C ASP A 130 35.54 -11.40 7.57
N LEU A 131 35.74 -12.08 6.42
CA LEU A 131 35.08 -13.34 6.10
C LEU A 131 35.48 -14.45 7.08
N GLU A 132 36.77 -14.59 7.37
CA GLU A 132 37.27 -15.62 8.30
C GLU A 132 36.84 -15.39 9.75
N LYS A 133 36.65 -14.13 10.16
CA LYS A 133 36.11 -13.76 11.49
C LYS A 133 34.58 -13.89 11.57
N GLY A 134 33.89 -14.17 10.46
CA GLY A 134 32.44 -14.27 10.39
C GLY A 134 31.69 -12.93 10.49
N ALA A 135 32.40 -11.81 10.32
CA ALA A 135 31.84 -10.45 10.38
C ALA A 135 32.17 -9.66 9.09
N PRO A 136 31.73 -10.15 7.91
CA PRO A 136 32.09 -9.55 6.64
C PRO A 136 31.54 -8.12 6.51
N ARG A 137 32.35 -7.24 5.90
CA ARG A 137 31.99 -5.85 5.62
C ARG A 137 32.25 -5.57 4.14
N PRO A 138 31.24 -5.78 3.27
CA PRO A 138 31.38 -5.45 1.86
C PRO A 138 31.51 -3.94 1.67
N THR A 139 32.41 -3.53 0.77
CA THR A 139 32.61 -2.14 0.39
C THR A 139 32.62 -2.00 -1.13
N PRO A 140 32.40 -0.79 -1.68
CA PRO A 140 32.72 -0.51 -3.07
C PRO A 140 34.18 -0.87 -3.38
N VAL A 141 34.45 -1.28 -4.62
CA VAL A 141 35.80 -1.67 -5.04
C VAL A 141 36.70 -0.44 -5.11
N VAL A 142 37.71 -0.40 -4.25
CA VAL A 142 38.67 0.70 -4.13
C VAL A 142 40.11 0.19 -4.06
N SER A 143 40.29 -1.09 -3.75
CA SER A 143 41.61 -1.73 -3.66
C SER A 143 42.14 -2.06 -5.06
N PRO A 144 43.44 -1.84 -5.35
CA PRO A 144 44.04 -2.27 -6.60
C PRO A 144 43.96 -3.80 -6.74
N ILE A 145 43.76 -4.30 -7.95
CA ILE A 145 43.73 -5.74 -8.22
C ILE A 145 45.05 -6.12 -8.88
N ASP A 146 45.77 -7.06 -8.26
CA ASP A 146 47.06 -7.48 -8.77
C ASP A 146 46.90 -8.32 -10.05
N PRO A 147 47.73 -8.10 -11.09
CA PRO A 147 47.88 -9.05 -12.18
C PRO A 147 48.14 -10.45 -11.63
N GLN A 148 47.68 -11.47 -12.35
CA GLN A 148 47.77 -12.89 -11.95
C GLN A 148 46.89 -13.32 -10.77
N SER A 149 46.14 -12.41 -10.15
CA SER A 149 45.16 -12.78 -9.12
C SER A 149 44.21 -13.85 -9.67
N PRO A 150 43.99 -14.97 -8.95
CA PRO A 150 43.14 -16.05 -9.41
C PRO A 150 41.68 -15.62 -9.45
N VAL A 151 40.98 -16.07 -10.47
CA VAL A 151 39.56 -15.82 -10.73
C VAL A 151 38.79 -17.11 -10.62
N PHE A 152 37.60 -17.08 -10.03
CA PHE A 152 36.79 -18.26 -9.73
C PHE A 152 35.29 -17.95 -9.71
N LEU A 153 34.46 -19.00 -9.76
CA LEU A 153 33.01 -18.89 -9.59
C LEU A 153 32.66 -18.93 -8.09
N PRO A 154 32.11 -17.85 -7.51
CA PRO A 154 31.84 -17.80 -6.09
C PRO A 154 30.69 -18.73 -5.67
N LYS A 155 30.69 -19.18 -4.42
CA LYS A 155 29.52 -19.78 -3.76
C LYS A 155 28.40 -18.75 -3.60
N ASP A 156 27.17 -19.23 -3.60
CA ASP A 156 25.97 -18.40 -3.42
C ASP A 156 26.03 -17.56 -2.13
N GLU A 157 26.53 -18.12 -1.03
CA GLU A 157 26.74 -17.41 0.25
C GLU A 157 27.71 -16.21 0.12
N LEU A 158 28.78 -16.35 -0.67
CA LEU A 158 29.71 -15.25 -0.89
C LEU A 158 29.07 -14.14 -1.73
N VAL A 159 28.20 -14.49 -2.67
CA VAL A 159 27.43 -13.51 -3.45
C VAL A 159 26.46 -12.75 -2.55
N GLU A 160 25.71 -13.44 -1.68
CA GLU A 160 24.83 -12.79 -0.69
C GLU A 160 25.61 -11.81 0.20
N ILE A 161 26.77 -12.24 0.73
CA ILE A 161 27.64 -11.41 1.56
C ILE A 161 28.14 -10.18 0.80
N ALA A 162 28.63 -10.36 -0.43
CA ALA A 162 29.21 -9.28 -1.22
C ALA A 162 28.17 -8.22 -1.62
N LEU A 163 26.92 -8.64 -1.87
CA LEU A 163 25.81 -7.74 -2.12
C LEU A 163 25.19 -7.15 -0.84
N ASN A 164 25.76 -7.46 0.32
CA ASN A 164 25.27 -7.04 1.63
C ASN A 164 23.79 -7.44 1.88
N MET A 165 23.41 -8.64 1.43
CA MET A 165 22.06 -9.14 1.63
C MET A 165 21.82 -9.48 3.12
N PRO A 166 20.71 -9.04 3.72
CA PRO A 166 20.35 -9.41 5.10
C PRO A 166 20.17 -10.92 5.25
N LYS A 167 20.52 -11.46 6.43
CA LYS A 167 20.35 -12.89 6.75
C LYS A 167 18.90 -13.25 7.05
N GLU A 168 18.20 -12.35 7.72
CA GLU A 168 16.80 -12.47 8.12
C GLU A 168 15.97 -11.41 7.39
N GLY A 169 14.78 -11.79 6.96
CA GLY A 169 13.90 -10.90 6.22
C GLY A 169 12.94 -11.64 5.31
N VAL A 170 12.24 -10.86 4.48
CA VAL A 170 11.35 -11.34 3.44
C VAL A 170 12.15 -11.67 2.19
N THR A 171 12.08 -12.92 1.72
CA THR A 171 12.76 -13.30 0.47
C THR A 171 11.91 -12.92 -0.73
N ILE A 172 12.40 -11.98 -1.54
CA ILE A 172 11.68 -11.51 -2.75
C ILE A 172 12.09 -12.23 -4.03
N GLY A 173 13.19 -12.99 -4.00
CA GLY A 173 13.68 -13.73 -5.14
C GLY A 173 15.11 -14.19 -4.98
N ASN A 174 15.77 -14.44 -6.11
CA ASN A 174 17.17 -14.84 -6.16
C ASN A 174 17.94 -14.04 -7.21
N VAL A 175 19.26 -13.97 -7.04
CA VAL A 175 20.17 -13.33 -7.98
C VAL A 175 20.20 -14.14 -9.29
N PHE A 176 20.32 -13.42 -10.41
CA PHE A 176 20.62 -14.02 -11.70
C PHE A 176 22.10 -13.87 -12.03
N SER A 177 22.73 -14.96 -12.43
CA SER A 177 24.12 -15.03 -12.88
C SER A 177 24.15 -15.70 -14.25
N GLY A 178 24.64 -14.99 -15.28
CA GLY A 178 24.74 -15.55 -16.63
C GLY A 178 23.37 -15.88 -17.26
N PHE A 179 22.33 -15.11 -16.90
CA PHE A 179 20.92 -15.34 -17.23
C PHE A 179 20.30 -16.60 -16.61
N GLU A 180 20.97 -17.21 -15.64
CA GLU A 180 20.44 -18.32 -14.85
C GLU A 180 20.21 -17.90 -13.41
N LYS A 181 19.13 -18.44 -12.82
CA LYS A 181 18.80 -18.23 -11.41
C LYS A 181 19.79 -19.03 -10.55
N ILE A 182 20.50 -18.36 -9.64
CA ILE A 182 21.38 -19.02 -8.66
C ILE A 182 20.73 -19.10 -7.28
N GLY A 183 21.34 -19.82 -6.32
CA GLY A 183 20.77 -20.00 -4.98
C GLY A 183 20.87 -18.76 -4.10
N ALA A 184 21.69 -17.77 -4.45
CA ALA A 184 21.82 -16.52 -3.69
C ALA A 184 20.49 -15.76 -3.65
N ARG A 185 19.98 -15.52 -2.44
CA ARG A 185 18.67 -14.91 -2.18
C ARG A 185 18.75 -13.39 -2.20
N VAL A 186 17.65 -12.77 -2.56
CA VAL A 186 17.42 -11.33 -2.40
C VAL A 186 16.41 -11.15 -1.27
N VAL A 187 16.84 -10.50 -0.19
CA VAL A 187 16.10 -10.41 1.07
C VAL A 187 15.88 -8.94 1.43
N LEU A 188 14.66 -8.61 1.85
CA LEU A 188 14.32 -7.32 2.44
C LEU A 188 14.15 -7.50 3.95
N ASP A 189 14.99 -6.82 4.74
CA ASP A 189 14.88 -6.83 6.19
C ASP A 189 13.77 -5.91 6.71
N GLU A 190 13.52 -5.98 8.01
CA GLU A 190 12.49 -5.18 8.67
C GLU A 190 12.79 -3.68 8.56
N GLU A 191 14.05 -3.27 8.68
CA GLU A 191 14.47 -1.88 8.57
C GLU A 191 14.17 -1.32 7.17
N THR A 192 14.47 -2.07 6.11
CA THR A 192 14.14 -1.68 4.73
C THR A 192 12.63 -1.53 4.54
N LEU A 193 11.84 -2.46 5.05
CA LEU A 193 10.38 -2.41 4.94
C LEU A 193 9.74 -1.25 5.72
N ARG A 194 10.42 -0.70 6.74
CA ARG A 194 9.97 0.47 7.50
C ARG A 194 10.15 1.79 6.75
N HIS A 195 11.03 1.87 5.75
CA HIS A 195 11.35 3.11 5.02
C HIS A 195 10.44 3.41 3.80
N HIS A 196 9.31 2.72 3.69
CA HIS A 196 8.40 2.72 2.53
C HIS A 196 9.03 2.15 1.25
N VAL A 197 8.26 1.34 0.51
CA VAL A 197 8.73 0.66 -0.69
C VAL A 197 7.80 1.01 -1.86
N LEU A 198 8.39 1.45 -2.97
CA LEU A 198 7.68 1.69 -4.23
C LEU A 198 8.07 0.61 -5.25
N ILE A 199 7.08 -0.15 -5.73
CA ILE A 199 7.27 -1.18 -6.75
C ILE A 199 6.73 -0.64 -8.08
N ILE A 200 7.60 -0.53 -9.07
CA ILE A 200 7.26 -0.02 -10.41
C ILE A 200 7.37 -1.16 -11.42
N GLY A 201 6.38 -1.28 -12.30
CA GLY A 201 6.36 -2.28 -13.36
C GLY A 201 5.15 -2.12 -14.28
N THR A 202 5.30 -2.53 -15.54
CA THR A 202 4.19 -2.53 -16.51
C THR A 202 3.18 -3.63 -16.18
N THR A 203 1.99 -3.56 -16.76
CA THR A 203 1.01 -4.67 -16.66
C THR A 203 1.65 -5.97 -17.13
N GLY A 204 1.47 -7.05 -16.36
CA GLY A 204 2.07 -8.36 -16.64
C GLY A 204 3.55 -8.51 -16.21
N SER A 205 4.19 -7.49 -15.63
CA SER A 205 5.59 -7.58 -15.17
C SER A 205 5.76 -8.33 -13.83
N GLY A 206 4.67 -8.78 -13.20
CA GLY A 206 4.71 -9.52 -11.93
C GLY A 206 4.64 -8.68 -10.65
N LYS A 207 4.14 -7.42 -10.70
CA LYS A 207 3.96 -6.57 -9.49
C LYS A 207 3.15 -7.27 -8.40
N THR A 208 1.94 -7.71 -8.74
CA THR A 208 1.02 -8.38 -7.82
C THR A 208 1.60 -9.71 -7.33
N THR A 209 2.33 -10.44 -8.17
CA THR A 209 3.05 -11.66 -7.77
C THR A 209 4.10 -11.38 -6.70
N LEU A 210 4.91 -10.33 -6.87
CA LEU A 210 5.91 -9.91 -5.89
C LEU A 210 5.25 -9.52 -4.56
N LEU A 211 4.15 -8.75 -4.60
CA LEU A 211 3.39 -8.39 -3.40
C LEU A 211 2.82 -9.62 -2.67
N LYS A 212 2.24 -10.57 -3.41
CA LYS A 212 1.74 -11.85 -2.86
C LYS A 212 2.86 -12.63 -2.16
N SER A 213 4.06 -12.70 -2.74
CA SER A 213 5.23 -13.30 -2.10
C SER A 213 5.64 -12.59 -0.81
N VAL A 214 5.63 -11.25 -0.81
CA VAL A 214 5.96 -10.46 0.38
C VAL A 214 4.95 -10.69 1.51
N ILE A 215 3.66 -10.80 1.21
CA ILE A 215 2.61 -11.05 2.20
C ILE A 215 2.70 -12.49 2.74
N PHE A 216 2.93 -13.47 1.86
CA PHE A 216 2.97 -14.90 2.20
C PHE A 216 4.18 -15.29 3.05
N ASP A 217 5.32 -14.61 2.85
CA ASP A 217 6.55 -14.90 3.57
C ASP A 217 6.37 -14.68 5.09
N ARG A 218 6.78 -15.65 5.90
CA ARG A 218 6.69 -15.57 7.38
C ARG A 218 8.04 -15.32 8.06
N GLY A 219 9.04 -14.87 7.30
CA GLY A 219 10.40 -14.63 7.78
C GLY A 219 10.51 -13.48 8.79
N ILE A 220 9.55 -12.56 8.79
CA ILE A 220 9.41 -11.49 9.80
C ILE A 220 7.98 -11.51 10.35
N PRO A 221 7.78 -11.48 11.68
CA PRO A 221 6.47 -11.26 12.28
C PRO A 221 5.87 -9.93 11.82
N LYS A 222 4.75 -10.00 11.10
CA LYS A 222 4.13 -8.83 10.51
C LYS A 222 2.63 -9.02 10.38
N GLN A 223 1.95 -7.89 10.34
CA GLN A 223 0.60 -7.79 9.84
C GLN A 223 0.62 -7.22 8.42
N SER A 224 -0.23 -7.74 7.56
CA SER A 224 -0.46 -7.22 6.22
C SER A 224 -1.88 -6.67 6.11
N VAL A 225 -2.01 -5.38 5.78
CA VAL A 225 -3.28 -4.76 5.40
C VAL A 225 -3.20 -4.47 3.91
N VAL A 226 -4.03 -5.16 3.13
CA VAL A 226 -3.95 -5.17 1.66
C VAL A 226 -5.17 -4.48 1.07
N PHE A 227 -4.97 -3.42 0.30
CA PHE A 227 -6.03 -2.80 -0.51
C PHE A 227 -6.06 -3.47 -1.87
N ASP A 228 -7.01 -4.39 -2.04
CA ASP A 228 -7.12 -5.27 -3.18
C ASP A 228 -8.13 -4.70 -4.18
N ARG A 229 -7.61 -4.21 -5.30
CA ARG A 229 -8.43 -3.64 -6.37
C ARG A 229 -9.22 -4.72 -7.12
N GLN A 230 -8.67 -5.92 -7.30
CA GLN A 230 -9.18 -6.91 -8.27
C GLN A 230 -9.70 -8.20 -7.62
N GLY A 231 -9.66 -8.31 -6.28
CA GLY A 231 -9.99 -9.54 -5.55
C GLY A 231 -8.89 -10.61 -5.69
N ASP A 232 -7.70 -10.19 -6.12
CA ASP A 232 -6.60 -11.05 -6.51
C ASP A 232 -5.84 -11.63 -5.31
N PHE A 233 -5.81 -10.88 -4.21
CA PHE A 233 -5.23 -11.28 -2.93
C PHE A 233 -6.22 -12.13 -2.13
N VAL A 234 -7.53 -11.88 -2.23
CA VAL A 234 -8.55 -12.76 -1.63
C VAL A 234 -8.42 -14.17 -2.19
N ARG A 235 -8.42 -14.31 -3.52
CA ARG A 235 -8.25 -15.61 -4.20
C ARG A 235 -6.93 -16.29 -3.82
N PHE A 236 -5.85 -15.52 -3.75
CA PHE A 236 -4.54 -16.04 -3.35
C PHE A 236 -4.55 -16.55 -1.90
N ALA A 237 -5.16 -15.81 -0.98
CA ALA A 237 -5.28 -16.22 0.41
C ALA A 237 -6.08 -17.52 0.55
N MET A 238 -7.18 -17.66 -0.21
CA MET A 238 -7.96 -18.91 -0.26
C MET A 238 -7.15 -20.08 -0.84
N GLU A 239 -6.44 -19.88 -1.97
CA GLU A 239 -5.62 -20.91 -2.62
C GLU A 239 -4.51 -21.44 -1.68
N LYS A 240 -3.95 -20.56 -0.85
CA LYS A 240 -2.87 -20.88 0.08
C LYS A 240 -3.35 -21.30 1.48
N GLY A 241 -4.66 -21.32 1.75
CA GLY A 241 -5.20 -21.62 3.07
C GLY A 241 -4.69 -20.63 4.13
N LEU A 242 -4.65 -19.34 3.80
CA LEU A 242 -4.29 -18.30 4.75
C LEU A 242 -5.51 -17.93 5.59
N GLU A 243 -5.31 -17.88 6.91
CA GLU A 243 -6.28 -17.30 7.82
C GLU A 243 -6.25 -15.76 7.73
N GLY A 244 -7.40 -15.13 7.67
CA GLY A 244 -7.48 -13.68 7.53
C GLY A 244 -8.90 -13.13 7.51
N SER A 245 -8.98 -11.80 7.56
CA SER A 245 -10.25 -11.07 7.47
C SER A 245 -10.31 -10.27 6.19
N VAL A 246 -11.46 -10.30 5.52
CA VAL A 246 -11.74 -9.56 4.29
C VAL A 246 -12.80 -8.51 4.58
N ILE A 247 -12.46 -7.23 4.47
CA ILE A 247 -13.39 -6.12 4.55
C ILE A 247 -13.94 -5.88 3.14
N VAL A 248 -15.24 -6.05 2.97
CA VAL A 248 -15.90 -5.92 1.67
C VAL A 248 -16.81 -4.70 1.71
N PRO A 249 -16.43 -3.58 1.10
CA PRO A 249 -17.30 -2.42 1.02
C PRO A 249 -18.51 -2.74 0.14
N VAL A 250 -19.70 -2.54 0.69
CA VAL A 250 -20.98 -2.82 0.02
C VAL A 250 -21.59 -1.49 -0.44
N THR A 251 -22.39 -1.54 -1.51
CA THR A 251 -23.22 -0.42 -1.98
C THR A 251 -24.69 -0.82 -2.02
N LYS A 252 -25.59 0.17 -2.04
CA LYS A 252 -27.03 -0.08 -2.27
C LYS A 252 -27.27 -0.88 -3.56
N GLN A 253 -26.57 -0.53 -4.65
CA GLN A 253 -26.71 -1.23 -5.94
C GLN A 253 -26.30 -2.72 -5.86
N LEU A 254 -25.26 -3.03 -5.09
CA LEU A 254 -24.82 -4.42 -4.91
C LEU A 254 -25.87 -5.25 -4.18
N LEU A 255 -26.48 -4.72 -3.11
CA LEU A 255 -27.54 -5.43 -2.39
C LEU A 255 -28.80 -5.64 -3.24
N GLU A 256 -29.14 -4.67 -4.10
CA GLU A 256 -30.22 -4.81 -5.08
C GLU A 256 -29.92 -5.91 -6.11
N THR A 257 -28.65 -6.14 -6.43
CA THR A 257 -28.22 -7.14 -7.43
C THR A 257 -28.14 -8.56 -6.85
N TYR A 258 -27.57 -8.71 -5.64
CA TYR A 258 -27.26 -10.00 -5.04
C TYR A 258 -28.24 -10.45 -3.95
N ASN A 259 -29.24 -9.63 -3.58
CA ASN A 259 -30.18 -9.80 -2.45
C ASN A 259 -29.53 -9.86 -1.06
N THR A 260 -28.54 -10.74 -0.86
CA THR A 260 -27.86 -10.95 0.42
C THR A 260 -26.33 -10.88 0.25
N PHE A 261 -25.64 -10.49 1.33
CA PHE A 261 -24.18 -10.46 1.33
C PHE A 261 -23.56 -11.87 1.22
N GLU A 262 -24.24 -12.88 1.77
CA GLU A 262 -23.83 -14.27 1.66
C GLU A 262 -23.84 -14.75 0.19
N GLU A 263 -24.93 -14.50 -0.55
CA GLU A 263 -25.02 -14.81 -1.98
C GLU A 263 -23.90 -14.10 -2.78
N MET A 264 -23.57 -12.87 -2.42
CA MET A 264 -22.50 -12.10 -3.05
C MET A 264 -21.13 -12.76 -2.88
N VAL A 265 -20.80 -13.23 -1.67
CA VAL A 265 -19.56 -13.98 -1.40
C VAL A 265 -19.60 -15.36 -2.08
N GLN A 266 -20.75 -16.04 -2.07
CA GLN A 266 -20.91 -17.36 -2.66
C GLN A 266 -20.66 -17.39 -4.16
N GLN A 267 -21.19 -16.39 -4.88
CA GLN A 267 -21.04 -16.28 -6.33
C GLN A 267 -19.60 -15.95 -6.75
N ARG A 268 -18.86 -15.16 -5.95
CA ARG A 268 -17.51 -14.71 -6.32
C ARG A 268 -16.40 -15.64 -5.84
N TYR A 269 -16.50 -16.16 -4.62
CA TYR A 269 -15.37 -16.78 -3.93
C TYR A 269 -15.58 -18.26 -3.60
N CYS A 270 -16.64 -18.63 -2.88
CA CYS A 270 -16.91 -20.05 -2.60
C CYS A 270 -18.38 -20.38 -2.36
N GLN A 271 -18.86 -21.47 -2.96
CA GLN A 271 -20.25 -21.94 -2.81
C GLN A 271 -20.62 -22.35 -1.37
N GLY A 272 -19.64 -22.68 -0.53
CA GLY A 272 -19.85 -23.07 0.87
C GLY A 272 -19.74 -21.93 1.88
N ALA A 273 -20.00 -20.68 1.46
CA ALA A 273 -19.93 -19.54 2.37
C ALA A 273 -21.13 -19.56 3.34
N GLU A 274 -20.88 -19.34 4.62
CA GLU A 274 -21.89 -19.42 5.70
C GLU A 274 -21.96 -18.10 6.47
N GLY A 275 -23.16 -17.52 6.60
CA GLY A 275 -23.39 -16.33 7.41
C GLY A 275 -23.32 -16.61 8.93
N LEU A 276 -22.46 -15.88 9.63
CA LEU A 276 -22.21 -15.99 11.07
C LEU A 276 -22.37 -14.62 11.76
N GLY A 277 -23.59 -14.08 11.75
CA GLY A 277 -23.90 -12.79 12.39
C GLY A 277 -23.34 -11.62 11.59
N ASP A 278 -22.21 -11.06 12.03
CA ASP A 278 -21.61 -9.85 11.47
C ASP A 278 -20.66 -10.11 10.29
N TYR A 279 -20.41 -11.38 9.95
CA TYR A 279 -19.54 -11.78 8.84
C TYR A 279 -20.03 -13.06 8.15
N VAL A 280 -19.49 -13.32 6.96
CA VAL A 280 -19.67 -14.57 6.20
C VAL A 280 -18.35 -15.33 6.22
N SER A 281 -18.35 -16.58 6.64
CA SER A 281 -17.16 -17.43 6.64
C SER A 281 -17.04 -18.18 5.32
N CYS A 282 -15.85 -18.26 4.76
CA CYS A 282 -15.58 -18.99 3.52
C CYS A 282 -14.16 -19.56 3.59
N GLY A 283 -14.05 -20.86 3.93
CA GLY A 283 -12.77 -21.48 4.29
C GLY A 283 -12.17 -20.83 5.54
N ASP A 284 -10.89 -20.51 5.48
CA ASP A 284 -10.14 -19.85 6.57
C ASP A 284 -10.27 -18.31 6.58
N LEU A 285 -11.09 -17.76 5.67
CA LEU A 285 -11.33 -16.32 5.54
C LEU A 285 -12.70 -15.92 6.10
N LYS A 286 -12.73 -14.76 6.77
CA LYS A 286 -13.96 -14.13 7.27
C LYS A 286 -14.25 -12.84 6.52
N PHE A 287 -15.39 -12.76 5.87
CA PHE A 287 -15.83 -11.63 5.03
C PHE A 287 -16.78 -10.73 5.82
N TYR A 288 -16.41 -9.47 6.01
CA TYR A 288 -17.19 -8.47 6.74
C TYR A 288 -17.81 -7.48 5.77
N PRO A 289 -19.15 -7.38 5.69
CA PRO A 289 -19.80 -6.36 4.88
C PRO A 289 -19.59 -4.99 5.53
N TYR A 290 -19.00 -4.04 4.81
CA TYR A 290 -18.61 -2.74 5.32
C TYR A 290 -19.35 -1.60 4.61
N SER A 291 -19.86 -0.63 5.37
CA SER A 291 -20.39 0.62 4.81
C SER A 291 -20.16 1.81 5.74
N LEU A 292 -20.23 3.02 5.20
CA LEU A 292 -20.07 4.22 6.00
C LEU A 292 -21.38 4.57 6.71
N LYS A 293 -21.35 4.86 8.01
CA LYS A 293 -22.50 5.47 8.69
C LYS A 293 -22.40 6.97 8.64
N PHE A 294 -23.34 7.65 7.99
CA PHE A 294 -23.26 9.10 7.84
C PHE A 294 -23.29 9.81 9.20
N SER A 295 -24.16 9.37 10.13
CA SER A 295 -24.22 9.93 11.48
C SER A 295 -22.89 9.86 12.25
N LYS A 296 -22.04 8.86 11.98
CA LYS A 296 -20.71 8.73 12.61
C LYS A 296 -19.67 9.65 11.98
N VAL A 297 -19.77 9.89 10.67
CA VAL A 297 -18.77 10.69 9.94
C VAL A 297 -19.20 12.14 9.71
N PHE A 298 -20.44 12.52 10.01
CA PHE A 298 -20.99 13.85 9.69
C PHE A 298 -20.07 15.00 10.14
N ARG A 299 -19.49 14.90 11.34
CA ARG A 299 -18.55 15.92 11.85
C ARG A 299 -17.24 15.98 11.05
N THR A 300 -16.70 14.83 10.67
CA THR A 300 -15.38 14.68 10.02
C THR A 300 -15.50 14.36 8.54
N PHE A 301 -16.65 14.66 7.93
CA PHE A 301 -16.97 14.27 6.56
C PHE A 301 -16.00 14.89 5.55
N ASN A 302 -15.54 16.11 5.81
CA ASN A 302 -14.52 16.79 5.03
C ASN A 302 -13.14 16.08 5.04
N GLN A 303 -12.85 15.26 6.06
CA GLN A 303 -11.56 14.55 6.17
C GLN A 303 -11.53 13.27 5.35
N ILE A 304 -12.70 12.68 5.08
CA ILE A 304 -12.82 11.42 4.32
C ILE A 304 -13.23 11.64 2.87
N SER A 305 -13.49 12.89 2.47
CA SER A 305 -13.89 13.24 1.11
C SER A 305 -12.77 14.00 0.40
N PRO A 306 -11.85 13.29 -0.30
CA PRO A 306 -10.68 13.91 -0.92
C PRO A 306 -11.03 14.86 -2.08
N TYR A 307 -12.28 14.83 -2.56
CA TYR A 307 -12.79 15.68 -3.64
C TYR A 307 -13.54 16.92 -3.14
N MET A 308 -13.67 17.09 -1.83
CA MET A 308 -14.20 18.33 -1.26
C MET A 308 -13.21 19.47 -1.51
N SER A 309 -13.67 20.55 -2.14
CA SER A 309 -12.83 21.73 -2.38
C SER A 309 -12.29 22.30 -1.06
N ASP A 310 -11.09 22.88 -1.07
CA ASP A 310 -10.46 23.47 0.13
C ASP A 310 -11.40 24.44 0.87
N GLN A 311 -12.11 25.29 0.13
CA GLN A 311 -13.09 26.23 0.70
C GLN A 311 -14.24 25.50 1.41
N ALA A 312 -14.84 24.49 0.77
CA ALA A 312 -15.89 23.68 1.38
C ALA A 312 -15.38 22.92 2.62
N SER A 313 -14.15 22.38 2.55
CA SER A 313 -13.53 21.66 3.66
C SER A 313 -13.29 22.55 4.87
N MET A 314 -12.81 23.78 4.65
CA MET A 314 -12.64 24.79 5.72
C MET A 314 -13.98 25.20 6.36
N MET A 315 -15.06 25.26 5.58
CA MET A 315 -16.38 25.66 6.08
C MET A 315 -17.17 24.53 6.75
N TRP A 316 -16.75 23.28 6.60
CA TRP A 316 -17.52 22.13 7.07
C TRP A 316 -17.73 22.10 8.60
N GLU A 317 -16.67 22.38 9.38
CA GLU A 317 -16.78 22.43 10.84
C GLU A 317 -17.73 23.57 11.31
N PRO A 318 -17.62 24.80 10.79
CA PRO A 318 -18.64 25.84 11.01
C PRO A 318 -20.06 25.40 10.66
N ILE A 319 -20.26 24.76 9.49
CA ILE A 319 -21.58 24.24 9.06
C ILE A 319 -22.11 23.23 10.08
N TYR A 320 -21.32 22.24 10.47
CA TYR A 320 -21.71 21.22 11.45
C TYR A 320 -22.13 21.84 12.79
N ASN A 321 -21.36 22.80 13.29
CA ASN A 321 -21.64 23.45 14.57
C ASN A 321 -22.93 24.27 14.53
N ARG A 322 -23.15 25.04 13.45
CA ARG A 322 -24.38 25.82 13.24
C ARG A 322 -25.60 24.93 13.02
N PHE A 323 -25.44 23.88 12.22
CA PHE A 323 -26.48 22.87 12.00
C PHE A 323 -26.98 22.28 13.32
N LYS A 324 -26.07 21.88 14.21
CA LYS A 324 -26.45 21.36 15.54
C LYS A 324 -27.14 22.39 16.40
N ALA A 325 -26.63 23.61 16.46
CA ALA A 325 -27.23 24.68 17.24
C ALA A 325 -28.66 24.99 16.78
N ASN A 326 -28.86 25.08 15.45
CA ASN A 326 -30.15 25.35 14.85
C ASN A 326 -31.11 24.18 14.99
N LEU A 327 -30.64 22.93 14.80
CA LEU A 327 -31.45 21.75 15.07
C LEU A 327 -31.99 21.77 16.50
N TYR A 328 -31.13 22.04 17.48
CA TYR A 328 -31.55 22.14 18.88
C TYR A 328 -32.61 23.23 19.08
N HIS A 329 -32.40 24.40 18.46
CA HIS A 329 -33.36 25.50 18.52
C HIS A 329 -34.73 25.15 17.92
N PHE A 330 -34.77 24.55 16.73
CA PHE A 330 -36.01 24.14 16.08
C PHE A 330 -36.73 23.02 16.83
N LEU A 331 -35.99 22.14 17.50
CA LEU A 331 -36.57 21.13 18.41
C LEU A 331 -37.17 21.78 19.66
N MET A 332 -36.53 22.80 20.23
CA MET A 332 -37.13 23.57 21.33
C MET A 332 -38.43 24.24 20.89
N GLU A 333 -38.44 24.84 19.69
CA GLU A 333 -39.63 25.47 19.12
C GLU A 333 -40.75 24.45 18.87
N LEU A 334 -40.43 23.24 18.41
CA LEU A 334 -41.40 22.15 18.29
C LEU A 334 -42.03 21.83 19.64
N VAL A 335 -41.22 21.64 20.69
CA VAL A 335 -41.68 21.14 21.99
C VAL A 335 -42.44 22.19 22.80
N VAL A 336 -41.95 23.42 22.86
CA VAL A 336 -42.50 24.46 23.74
C VAL A 336 -43.30 25.52 22.97
N GLY A 337 -43.08 25.65 21.66
CA GLY A 337 -43.55 26.77 20.86
C GLY A 337 -42.66 28.01 21.01
N SER A 338 -42.76 28.91 20.04
CA SER A 338 -42.03 30.18 20.04
C SER A 338 -42.28 30.99 21.33
N ASN A 339 -41.21 31.49 21.97
CA ASN A 339 -41.23 32.41 23.13
C ASN A 339 -41.82 31.88 24.45
N LYS A 340 -41.79 30.57 24.72
CA LYS A 340 -42.21 30.01 26.02
C LYS A 340 -41.03 29.46 26.84
N PRO A 341 -41.06 29.59 28.18
CA PRO A 341 -39.97 29.11 29.04
C PRO A 341 -39.86 27.57 29.03
N LEU A 342 -38.63 27.05 28.94
CA LEU A 342 -38.37 25.61 29.02
C LEU A 342 -38.52 25.10 30.45
N SER A 343 -39.42 24.14 30.67
CA SER A 343 -39.39 23.27 31.86
C SER A 343 -38.29 22.22 31.71
N ASP A 344 -37.88 21.60 32.82
CA ASP A 344 -36.86 20.55 32.77
C ASP A 344 -37.34 19.29 32.01
N ASP A 345 -38.64 18.99 32.06
CA ASP A 345 -39.25 17.93 31.26
C ASP A 345 -39.19 18.22 29.75
N HIS A 346 -39.38 19.48 29.34
CA HIS A 346 -39.22 19.89 27.94
C HIS A 346 -37.75 19.78 27.49
N LYS A 347 -36.79 20.20 28.33
CA LYS A 347 -35.36 20.03 28.04
C LYS A 347 -34.99 18.56 27.85
N ALA A 348 -35.50 17.68 28.72
CA ALA A 348 -35.24 16.25 28.61
C ALA A 348 -35.76 15.67 27.28
N LEU A 349 -36.97 16.04 26.86
CA LEU A 349 -37.53 15.61 25.57
C LEU A 349 -36.73 16.15 24.38
N VAL A 350 -36.35 17.44 24.41
CA VAL A 350 -35.52 18.04 23.35
C VAL A 350 -34.17 17.33 23.25
N ASN A 351 -33.50 17.06 24.38
CA ASN A 351 -32.23 16.34 24.39
C ASN A 351 -32.35 14.92 23.81
N LYS A 352 -33.43 14.19 24.16
CA LYS A 352 -33.72 12.88 23.57
C LYS A 352 -33.91 12.97 22.05
N LEU A 353 -34.73 13.91 21.58
CA LEU A 353 -34.95 14.13 20.14
C LEU A 353 -33.68 14.52 19.41
N PHE A 354 -32.91 15.43 19.98
CA PHE A 354 -31.64 15.90 19.41
C PHE A 354 -30.65 14.74 19.24
N GLY A 355 -30.46 13.94 20.29
CA GLY A 355 -29.63 12.74 20.22
C GLY A 355 -30.17 11.71 19.22
N TRP A 356 -31.48 11.52 19.18
CA TRP A 356 -32.12 10.61 18.23
C TRP A 356 -31.89 11.02 16.78
N VAL A 357 -32.16 12.30 16.43
CA VAL A 357 -31.96 12.82 15.07
C VAL A 357 -30.51 12.67 14.64
N LEU A 358 -29.55 13.07 15.49
CA LEU A 358 -28.14 12.99 15.14
C LEU A 358 -27.65 11.55 14.95
N ASN A 359 -28.21 10.57 15.68
CA ASN A 359 -27.81 9.17 15.58
C ASN A 359 -28.45 8.42 14.40
N HIS A 360 -29.65 8.84 13.97
CA HIS A 360 -30.44 8.20 12.91
C HIS A 360 -30.37 8.93 11.57
N MET A 361 -29.68 10.06 11.50
CA MET A 361 -29.46 10.77 10.24
C MET A 361 -28.66 9.90 9.25
N ALA A 362 -29.22 9.76 8.06
CA ALA A 362 -28.56 9.20 6.89
C ALA A 362 -28.14 10.32 5.93
N LEU A 363 -27.22 10.01 5.01
CA LEU A 363 -26.79 10.95 3.97
C LEU A 363 -27.96 11.42 3.10
N SER A 364 -28.89 10.53 2.75
CA SER A 364 -30.08 10.88 1.95
C SER A 364 -30.93 11.96 2.62
N ASN A 365 -30.87 12.08 3.95
CA ASN A 365 -31.60 13.12 4.67
C ASN A 365 -31.08 14.54 4.44
N LEU A 366 -29.82 14.67 4.01
CA LEU A 366 -29.21 15.93 3.62
C LEU A 366 -29.23 16.14 2.10
N VAL A 367 -29.98 15.34 1.36
CA VAL A 367 -30.07 15.44 -0.10
C VAL A 367 -31.50 15.70 -0.55
N ASP A 368 -32.42 14.81 -0.19
CA ASP A 368 -33.81 14.85 -0.66
C ASP A 368 -34.82 14.07 0.20
N GLU A 369 -34.39 13.13 1.05
CA GLU A 369 -35.30 12.33 1.86
C GLU A 369 -35.59 12.95 3.24
N PRO A 370 -36.84 13.02 3.71
CA PRO A 370 -37.11 13.40 5.08
C PRO A 370 -36.68 12.30 6.07
N LEU A 371 -36.23 12.69 7.26
CA LEU A 371 -36.04 11.75 8.37
C LEU A 371 -37.34 11.59 9.15
N GLU A 372 -37.90 10.39 9.19
CA GLU A 372 -39.16 10.11 9.89
C GLU A 372 -38.94 9.66 11.34
N LEU A 373 -39.58 10.33 12.29
CA LEU A 373 -39.57 9.94 13.69
C LEU A 373 -40.39 8.67 13.90
N THR A 374 -39.81 7.64 14.50
CA THR A 374 -40.46 6.33 14.71
C THR A 374 -40.45 5.89 16.19
N GLY A 375 -41.18 4.81 16.49
CA GLY A 375 -41.12 4.12 17.77
C GLY A 375 -41.78 4.84 18.96
N GLU A 376 -41.25 4.59 20.16
CA GLU A 376 -41.79 5.14 21.42
C GLU A 376 -41.60 6.65 21.52
N LEU A 377 -40.52 7.18 20.95
CA LEU A 377 -40.24 8.62 20.98
C LEU A 377 -41.31 9.40 20.20
N LEU A 378 -41.79 8.87 19.07
CA LEU A 378 -42.94 9.44 18.35
C LEU A 378 -44.19 9.53 19.23
N LYS A 379 -44.48 8.48 20.01
CA LYS A 379 -45.63 8.48 20.93
C LYS A 379 -45.47 9.53 22.02
N GLU A 380 -44.28 9.63 22.61
CA GLU A 380 -43.95 10.62 23.64
C GLU A 380 -44.12 12.05 23.11
N VAL A 381 -43.57 12.34 21.93
CA VAL A 381 -43.70 13.66 21.29
C VAL A 381 -45.16 13.98 20.94
N ASN A 382 -45.91 13.03 20.37
CA ASN A 382 -47.31 13.27 20.03
C ASN A 382 -48.20 13.55 21.26
N SER A 383 -47.85 12.99 22.43
CA SER A 383 -48.57 13.24 23.69
C SER A 383 -48.25 14.60 24.32
N LYS A 384 -47.04 15.12 24.11
CA LYS A 384 -46.52 16.33 24.78
C LYS A 384 -46.54 17.57 23.88
N VAL A 385 -46.48 17.41 22.56
CA VAL A 385 -46.40 18.50 21.59
C VAL A 385 -47.76 18.82 20.98
N THR A 386 -48.34 19.93 21.41
CA THR A 386 -49.70 20.37 21.05
C THR A 386 -49.74 21.55 20.07
N SER A 387 -48.62 22.24 19.82
CA SER A 387 -48.65 23.63 19.35
C SER A 387 -48.37 23.91 17.87
N SER A 388 -47.66 23.06 17.12
CA SER A 388 -47.28 23.41 15.73
C SER A 388 -47.36 22.23 14.77
N LYS A 389 -48.16 22.36 13.70
CA LYS A 389 -48.19 21.41 12.57
C LYS A 389 -46.89 21.45 11.74
N ARG A 390 -46.13 22.55 11.86
CA ARG A 390 -44.92 22.81 11.09
C ARG A 390 -44.02 23.76 11.86
N VAL A 391 -42.72 23.50 11.86
CA VAL A 391 -41.68 24.43 12.33
C VAL A 391 -40.87 24.85 11.11
N SER A 392 -40.85 26.15 10.85
CA SER A 392 -40.23 26.73 9.65
C SER A 392 -39.67 28.12 9.90
N LYS A 393 -38.64 28.49 9.16
CA LYS A 393 -38.06 29.84 9.17
C LYS A 393 -38.35 30.55 7.85
N ARG A 394 -38.88 31.76 7.90
CA ARG A 394 -39.03 32.62 6.70
C ARG A 394 -37.94 33.68 6.69
N VAL A 395 -37.28 33.83 5.54
CA VAL A 395 -36.29 34.87 5.31
C VAL A 395 -36.67 35.68 4.06
N GLN A 396 -36.37 36.97 4.08
CA GLN A 396 -36.69 37.91 3.01
C GLN A 396 -35.44 38.18 2.17
N HIS A 397 -35.49 37.82 0.89
CA HIS A 397 -34.47 38.14 -0.11
C HIS A 397 -35.05 39.15 -1.09
N GLY A 398 -34.85 40.44 -0.80
CA GLY A 398 -35.45 41.52 -1.59
C GLY A 398 -36.98 41.47 -1.57
N ASN A 399 -37.61 41.20 -2.72
CA ASN A 399 -39.07 41.07 -2.86
C ASN A 399 -39.57 39.62 -2.78
N GLN A 400 -38.68 38.64 -2.59
CA GLN A 400 -39.04 37.23 -2.49
C GLN A 400 -38.86 36.74 -1.05
N SER A 401 -39.83 35.98 -0.55
CA SER A 401 -39.72 35.32 0.76
C SER A 401 -39.44 33.84 0.57
N VAL A 402 -38.34 33.34 1.12
CA VAL A 402 -37.99 31.92 1.14
C VAL A 402 -38.41 31.34 2.49
N GLU A 403 -39.09 30.19 2.48
CA GLU A 403 -39.54 29.48 3.69
C GLU A 403 -38.82 28.13 3.80
N TYR A 404 -37.94 28.00 4.79
CA TYR A 404 -37.25 26.76 5.12
C TYR A 404 -38.09 25.95 6.10
N VAL A 405 -38.56 24.78 5.68
CA VAL A 405 -39.34 23.90 6.55
C VAL A 405 -38.40 22.96 7.23
N ILE A 406 -38.38 22.93 8.56
CA ILE A 406 -37.43 22.07 9.27
C ILE A 406 -38.13 20.84 9.82
N ILE A 407 -39.36 21.01 10.32
CA ILE A 407 -40.13 19.92 10.93
C ILE A 407 -41.56 20.00 10.41
N LYS A 408 -42.11 18.88 9.94
CA LYS A 408 -43.52 18.73 9.58
C LYS A 408 -44.17 17.68 10.49
N LYS A 409 -45.40 17.95 10.91
CA LYS A 409 -46.25 17.01 11.65
C LYS A 409 -47.51 16.77 10.83
N GLU A 410 -47.73 15.53 10.40
CA GLU A 410 -48.90 15.12 9.63
C GLU A 410 -49.74 14.13 10.44
N GLY A 411 -51.07 14.14 10.27
CA GLY A 411 -51.99 13.26 11.01
C GLY A 411 -52.29 13.66 12.47
N GLY A 412 -53.45 13.22 12.98
CA GLY A 412 -54.03 13.62 14.28
C GLY A 412 -55.51 14.01 14.17
N ASN A 413 -56.24 14.03 15.29
CA ASN A 413 -57.70 14.28 15.39
C ASN A 413 -58.15 15.72 15.04
N ASP A 414 -57.73 16.24 13.88
CA ASP A 414 -58.22 17.49 13.32
C ASP A 414 -59.09 17.20 12.09
N LYS A 415 -60.31 17.76 12.10
CA LYS A 415 -61.45 17.51 11.18
C LYS A 415 -61.24 17.91 9.70
N LEU A 416 -60.01 17.99 9.19
CA LEU A 416 -59.74 18.42 7.80
C LEU A 416 -58.60 17.59 7.16
N GLY A 417 -58.85 16.30 6.92
CA GLY A 417 -58.13 15.52 5.90
C GLY A 417 -56.79 14.87 6.29
N GLY A 418 -56.49 14.65 7.57
CA GLY A 418 -55.30 13.89 7.98
C GLY A 418 -55.53 12.38 7.96
N GLY A 419 -54.59 11.61 7.42
CA GLY A 419 -54.56 10.15 7.55
C GLY A 419 -54.51 9.67 9.01
N PRO A 420 -54.80 8.38 9.28
CA PRO A 420 -55.04 7.86 10.63
C PRO A 420 -53.80 7.84 11.56
N ASN A 421 -52.59 7.94 11.01
CA ASN A 421 -51.35 7.79 11.78
C ASN A 421 -50.59 9.13 11.88
N PRO A 422 -50.33 9.66 13.09
CA PRO A 422 -49.53 10.86 13.25
C PRO A 422 -48.06 10.58 12.95
N SER A 423 -47.46 11.33 12.02
CA SER A 423 -46.03 11.28 11.67
C SER A 423 -45.35 12.62 11.95
N ILE A 424 -44.07 12.56 12.30
CA ILE A 424 -43.21 13.74 12.44
C ILE A 424 -42.00 13.52 11.54
N THR A 425 -41.76 14.46 10.62
CA THR A 425 -40.65 14.38 9.68
C THR A 425 -39.72 15.56 9.82
N PHE A 426 -38.41 15.30 9.76
CA PHE A 426 -37.35 16.30 9.80
C PHE A 426 -36.80 16.50 8.39
N GLN A 427 -36.85 17.72 7.91
CA GLN A 427 -36.34 18.14 6.60
C GLN A 427 -34.92 18.66 6.80
N LEU A 428 -33.96 17.73 6.96
CA LEU A 428 -32.59 18.08 7.34
C LEU A 428 -31.84 18.76 6.19
N PHE A 429 -32.20 18.49 4.93
CA PHE A 429 -31.73 19.25 3.78
C PHE A 429 -32.07 20.74 3.88
N ASP A 430 -33.33 21.08 4.19
CA ASP A 430 -33.76 22.47 4.35
C ASP A 430 -33.03 23.16 5.52
N LEU A 431 -32.73 22.41 6.60
CA LEU A 431 -31.93 22.90 7.72
C LEU A 431 -30.48 23.19 7.29
N LEU A 432 -29.86 22.26 6.56
CA LEU A 432 -28.51 22.45 6.05
C LEU A 432 -28.44 23.65 5.10
N LYS A 433 -29.42 23.78 4.22
CA LYS A 433 -29.55 24.90 3.29
C LYS A 433 -29.68 26.23 4.02
N TYR A 434 -30.58 26.32 5.01
CA TYR A 434 -30.72 27.48 5.88
C TYR A 434 -29.39 27.84 6.57
N VAL A 435 -28.65 26.85 7.08
CA VAL A 435 -27.36 27.08 7.73
C VAL A 435 -26.33 27.67 6.77
N MET A 436 -26.25 27.14 5.55
CA MET A 436 -25.29 27.58 4.54
C MET A 436 -25.64 28.96 3.98
N GLU A 437 -26.90 29.19 3.63
CA GLU A 437 -27.35 30.41 2.95
C GLU A 437 -27.55 31.59 3.92
N GLU A 438 -28.14 31.36 5.09
CA GLU A 438 -28.63 32.46 5.95
C GLU A 438 -27.75 32.70 7.17
N ASP A 439 -27.29 31.63 7.82
CA ASP A 439 -26.52 31.75 9.06
C ASP A 439 -25.03 31.99 8.81
N LEU A 440 -24.49 31.38 7.76
CA LEU A 440 -23.08 31.48 7.38
C LEU A 440 -22.84 32.34 6.14
N ASP A 441 -23.88 32.69 5.39
CA ASP A 441 -23.80 33.49 4.15
C ASP A 441 -22.71 32.96 3.21
N LEU A 442 -22.73 31.64 2.98
CA LEU A 442 -21.74 31.00 2.11
C LEU A 442 -21.94 31.46 0.67
N HIS A 443 -20.83 31.73 -0.01
CA HIS A 443 -20.87 32.02 -1.44
C HIS A 443 -21.54 30.86 -2.21
N SER A 444 -22.42 31.20 -3.16
CA SER A 444 -23.25 30.23 -3.91
C SER A 444 -22.45 29.11 -4.58
N SER A 445 -21.21 29.40 -5.01
CA SER A 445 -20.31 28.37 -5.57
C SER A 445 -19.90 27.32 -4.53
N THR A 446 -19.65 27.72 -3.28
CA THR A 446 -19.26 26.80 -2.20
C THR A 446 -20.43 25.93 -1.80
N GLU A 447 -21.61 26.52 -1.67
CA GLU A 447 -22.86 25.81 -1.40
C GLU A 447 -23.18 24.79 -2.50
N SER A 448 -23.12 25.22 -3.76
CA SER A 448 -23.35 24.36 -4.92
C SER A 448 -22.36 23.18 -4.96
N ASN A 449 -21.08 23.42 -4.64
CA ASN A 449 -20.07 22.37 -4.57
C ASN A 449 -20.36 21.35 -3.45
N ILE A 450 -20.79 21.82 -2.26
CA ILE A 450 -21.17 20.94 -1.14
C ILE A 450 -22.39 20.09 -1.52
N ASN A 451 -23.45 20.74 -2.02
CA ASN A 451 -24.68 20.05 -2.40
C ASN A 451 -24.46 19.02 -3.52
N ARG A 452 -23.62 19.35 -4.52
CA ARG A 452 -23.23 18.42 -5.59
C ARG A 452 -22.50 17.21 -5.02
N LEU A 453 -21.54 17.44 -4.12
CA LEU A 453 -20.78 16.36 -3.49
C LEU A 453 -21.68 15.43 -2.68
N LEU A 454 -22.59 15.97 -1.86
CA LEU A 454 -23.54 15.17 -1.07
C LEU A 454 -24.45 14.32 -1.98
N ARG A 455 -24.93 14.89 -3.09
CA ARG A 455 -25.72 14.16 -4.10
C ARG A 455 -24.92 13.02 -4.73
N SER A 456 -23.73 13.32 -5.25
CA SER A 456 -22.86 12.28 -5.85
C SER A 456 -22.56 11.15 -4.88
N LEU A 457 -22.34 11.45 -3.60
CA LEU A 457 -22.08 10.44 -2.58
C LEU A 457 -23.29 9.59 -2.22
N ASN A 458 -24.48 10.19 -2.24
CA ASN A 458 -25.73 9.46 -2.09
C ASN A 458 -25.95 8.51 -3.27
N ASP A 459 -25.66 8.97 -4.49
CA ASP A 459 -25.75 8.18 -5.72
C ASP A 459 -24.75 7.00 -5.73
N PHE A 460 -23.56 7.18 -5.17
CA PHE A 460 -22.59 6.09 -5.01
C PHE A 460 -23.07 4.98 -4.07
N GLY A 461 -24.06 5.26 -3.21
CA GLY A 461 -24.71 4.23 -2.39
C GLY A 461 -23.81 3.58 -1.32
N ILE A 462 -22.68 4.19 -0.94
CA ILE A 462 -21.72 3.66 0.07
C ILE A 462 -22.08 3.99 1.53
N PHE A 463 -23.14 4.77 1.74
CA PHE A 463 -23.58 5.24 3.06
C PHE A 463 -24.86 4.56 3.54
N ASP A 464 -24.92 4.36 4.86
CA ASP A 464 -26.10 3.97 5.63
C ASP A 464 -26.76 2.67 5.16
N ILE A 465 -25.93 1.68 4.83
CA ILE A 465 -26.39 0.37 4.37
C ILE A 465 -26.73 -0.50 5.59
N PRO A 466 -27.93 -1.12 5.63
CA PRO A 466 -28.30 -2.05 6.69
C PRO A 466 -27.40 -3.31 6.71
N ASN A 467 -27.28 -3.93 7.89
CA ASN A 467 -26.56 -5.20 8.08
C ASN A 467 -25.08 -5.18 7.66
N THR A 468 -24.43 -4.01 7.77
CA THR A 468 -22.98 -3.85 7.56
C THR A 468 -22.31 -3.37 8.83
N ILE A 469 -21.05 -3.75 9.04
CA ILE A 469 -20.19 -3.06 10.00
C ILE A 469 -19.84 -1.66 9.49
N ASN A 470 -19.72 -0.70 10.41
CA ASN A 470 -19.40 0.70 10.08
C ASN A 470 -18.05 1.16 10.65
N GLU A 471 -17.43 0.30 11.45
CA GLU A 471 -16.09 0.41 12.02
C GLU A 471 -15.52 -1.01 12.03
N ILE A 472 -14.25 -1.15 11.68
CA ILE A 472 -13.55 -2.41 11.69
C ILE A 472 -13.21 -2.76 13.14
N PRO A 473 -13.61 -3.94 13.63
CA PRO A 473 -13.29 -4.38 14.98
C PRO A 473 -11.77 -4.44 15.24
N ASP A 474 -11.35 -4.10 16.46
CA ASP A 474 -9.93 -4.08 16.84
C ASP A 474 -9.28 -5.48 16.74
N ASP A 475 -10.04 -6.56 16.96
CA ASP A 475 -9.55 -7.94 16.79
C ASP A 475 -9.29 -8.28 15.31
N VAL A 476 -10.12 -7.78 14.41
CA VAL A 476 -9.90 -7.86 12.96
C VAL A 476 -8.66 -7.05 12.58
N LEU A 477 -8.53 -5.82 13.07
CA LEU A 477 -7.35 -4.97 12.88
C LEU A 477 -6.10 -5.47 13.61
N ASN A 478 -6.18 -6.50 14.44
CA ASN A 478 -5.03 -7.14 15.08
C ASN A 478 -4.66 -8.48 14.41
N SER A 479 -5.42 -8.92 13.41
CA SER A 479 -5.12 -10.15 12.66
C SER A 479 -3.87 -9.99 11.79
N GLU A 480 -3.20 -11.11 11.46
CA GLU A 480 -2.01 -11.11 10.61
C GLU A 480 -2.29 -10.66 9.18
N LEU A 481 -3.52 -10.89 8.68
CA LEU A 481 -3.92 -10.56 7.32
C LEU A 481 -5.32 -9.92 7.31
N VAL A 482 -5.36 -8.66 6.89
CA VAL A 482 -6.59 -7.92 6.58
C VAL A 482 -6.56 -7.55 5.11
N ILE A 483 -7.58 -7.94 4.36
CA ILE A 483 -7.73 -7.59 2.94
C ILE A 483 -8.95 -6.68 2.81
N VAL A 484 -8.79 -5.52 2.21
CA VAL A 484 -9.88 -4.63 1.82
C VAL A 484 -10.18 -4.91 0.36
N ASP A 485 -11.24 -5.67 0.10
CA ASP A 485 -11.64 -6.08 -1.24
C ASP A 485 -12.48 -4.99 -1.92
N LEU A 486 -11.82 -4.18 -2.75
CA LEU A 486 -12.44 -3.07 -3.47
C LEU A 486 -13.07 -3.51 -4.80
N SER A 487 -12.95 -4.79 -5.18
CA SER A 487 -13.42 -5.28 -6.48
C SER A 487 -14.93 -5.13 -6.66
N PHE A 488 -15.71 -5.32 -5.59
CA PHE A 488 -17.16 -5.14 -5.61
C PHE A 488 -17.56 -3.67 -5.83
N LEU A 489 -16.84 -2.72 -5.25
CA LEU A 489 -17.10 -1.30 -5.48
C LEU A 489 -16.93 -0.96 -6.97
N LEU A 490 -15.86 -1.44 -7.59
CA LEU A 490 -15.58 -1.19 -9.01
C LEU A 490 -16.67 -1.72 -9.96
N GLU A 491 -17.46 -2.69 -9.52
CA GLU A 491 -18.57 -3.22 -10.30
C GLU A 491 -19.85 -2.39 -10.17
N SER A 492 -19.96 -1.64 -9.08
CA SER A 492 -21.15 -0.83 -8.77
C SER A 492 -20.98 0.66 -9.06
N THR A 493 -19.75 1.13 -9.32
CA THR A 493 -19.47 2.52 -9.67
C THR A 493 -18.47 2.64 -10.82
N GLU A 494 -18.75 3.52 -11.78
CA GLU A 494 -17.79 3.94 -12.81
C GLU A 494 -16.79 4.99 -12.29
N SER A 495 -17.08 5.63 -11.16
CA SER A 495 -16.21 6.62 -10.51
C SER A 495 -15.21 5.94 -9.56
N THR A 496 -14.00 6.48 -9.53
CA THR A 496 -12.96 6.12 -8.54
C THR A 496 -13.18 6.77 -7.17
N ASP A 497 -14.09 7.74 -7.07
CA ASP A 497 -14.26 8.52 -5.83
C ASP A 497 -14.66 7.66 -4.62
N PRO A 498 -15.62 6.72 -4.74
CA PRO A 498 -15.96 5.81 -3.65
C PRO A 498 -14.78 4.99 -3.13
N LEU A 499 -13.89 4.57 -4.04
CA LEU A 499 -12.69 3.81 -3.69
C LEU A 499 -11.78 4.64 -2.80
N SER A 500 -11.48 5.88 -3.21
CA SER A 500 -10.67 6.79 -2.42
C SER A 500 -11.29 6.98 -1.04
N ILE A 501 -12.57 7.32 -0.94
CA ILE A 501 -13.24 7.59 0.35
C ILE A 501 -13.13 6.40 1.30
N ILE A 502 -13.40 5.18 0.80
CA ILE A 502 -13.31 3.96 1.59
C ILE A 502 -11.86 3.69 2.00
N VAL A 503 -10.90 3.80 1.08
CA VAL A 503 -9.47 3.63 1.37
C VAL A 503 -9.02 4.61 2.46
N TYR A 504 -9.34 5.90 2.34
CA TYR A 504 -9.01 6.92 3.34
C TYR A 504 -9.65 6.62 4.71
N LYS A 505 -10.91 6.18 4.73
CA LYS A 505 -11.59 5.81 5.98
C LYS A 505 -10.92 4.62 6.65
N VAL A 506 -10.66 3.54 5.91
CA VAL A 506 -10.04 2.33 6.45
C VAL A 506 -8.61 2.62 6.91
N LEU A 507 -7.83 3.41 6.16
CA LEU A 507 -6.51 3.87 6.60
C LEU A 507 -6.58 4.63 7.92
N ASN A 508 -7.53 5.54 8.07
CA ASN A 508 -7.72 6.28 9.32
C ASN A 508 -8.05 5.34 10.50
N GLU A 509 -8.83 4.29 10.27
CA GLU A 509 -9.10 3.27 11.29
C GLU A 509 -7.85 2.46 11.65
N VAL A 510 -7.07 2.02 10.66
CA VAL A 510 -5.81 1.31 10.87
C VAL A 510 -4.80 2.16 11.65
N TYR A 511 -4.62 3.43 11.27
CA TYR A 511 -3.76 4.36 11.99
C TYR A 511 -4.26 4.64 13.41
N GLY A 512 -5.57 4.82 13.59
CA GLY A 512 -6.18 5.02 14.90
C GLY A 512 -5.99 3.82 15.82
N PHE A 513 -6.19 2.60 15.31
CA PHE A 513 -5.89 1.37 16.04
C PHE A 513 -4.41 1.29 16.43
N LYS A 514 -3.50 1.56 15.49
CA LYS A 514 -2.06 1.52 15.76
C LYS A 514 -1.60 2.55 16.78
N ASP A 515 -2.15 3.77 16.75
CA ASP A 515 -1.86 4.80 17.73
C ASP A 515 -2.34 4.39 19.14
N LYS A 516 -3.56 3.84 19.26
CA LYS A 516 -4.06 3.27 20.53
C LYS A 516 -3.15 2.13 21.02
N TRP A 517 -2.84 1.17 20.15
CA TRP A 517 -2.00 0.03 20.49
C TRP A 517 -0.61 0.47 20.96
N TYR A 518 0.01 1.42 20.27
CA TYR A 518 1.32 1.97 20.64
C TYR A 518 1.29 2.63 22.02
N LYS A 519 0.24 3.40 22.32
CA LYS A 519 0.06 4.05 23.63
C LYS A 519 -0.12 3.05 24.77
N GLU A 520 -0.82 1.95 24.52
CA GLU A 520 -1.05 0.88 25.51
C GLU A 520 0.14 -0.07 25.65
N ASN A 521 0.87 -0.32 24.56
CA ASN A 521 1.93 -1.33 24.47
C ASN A 521 3.23 -0.79 23.83
N PRO A 522 3.88 0.24 24.41
CA PRO A 522 5.01 0.93 23.79
C PRO A 522 6.26 0.06 23.55
N LYS A 523 6.35 -1.11 24.21
CA LYS A 523 7.46 -2.06 24.07
C LYS A 523 7.18 -3.24 23.12
N LYS A 524 5.97 -3.33 22.56
CA LYS A 524 5.53 -4.43 21.69
C LYS A 524 4.87 -3.88 20.43
N THR A 525 5.68 -3.34 19.54
CA THR A 525 5.24 -2.93 18.20
C THR A 525 5.63 -4.01 17.19
N PHE A 526 4.68 -4.41 16.36
CA PHE A 526 4.93 -5.29 15.21
C PHE A 526 4.91 -4.48 13.90
N LEU A 527 5.62 -4.98 12.89
CA LEU A 527 5.59 -4.41 11.54
C LEU A 527 4.19 -4.53 10.96
N THR A 528 3.63 -3.43 10.45
CA THR A 528 2.41 -3.47 9.63
C THR A 528 2.75 -3.00 8.23
N LEU A 529 2.56 -3.91 7.28
CA LEU A 529 2.68 -3.65 5.86
C LEU A 529 1.34 -3.16 5.35
N LEU A 530 1.29 -1.90 4.95
CA LEU A 530 0.20 -1.37 4.13
C LEU A 530 0.55 -1.67 2.67
N VAL A 531 -0.16 -2.61 2.06
CA VAL A 531 0.04 -3.03 0.67
C VAL A 531 -1.10 -2.45 -0.17
N MET A 532 -0.76 -1.69 -1.20
CA MET A 532 -1.73 -1.02 -2.06
C MET A 532 -1.44 -1.39 -3.51
N ASP A 533 -2.32 -2.16 -4.13
CA ASP A 533 -2.21 -2.45 -5.57
C ASP A 533 -2.78 -1.29 -6.37
N GLU A 534 -2.08 -0.86 -7.41
CA GLU A 534 -2.44 0.32 -8.23
C GLU A 534 -2.76 1.60 -7.41
N ALA A 535 -1.93 1.91 -6.41
CA ALA A 535 -2.12 3.02 -5.47
C ALA A 535 -2.46 4.39 -6.09
N HIS A 536 -2.01 4.64 -7.32
CA HIS A 536 -2.28 5.88 -8.05
C HIS A 536 -3.77 6.11 -8.37
N GLU A 537 -4.61 5.07 -8.29
CA GLU A 537 -6.06 5.17 -8.46
C GLU A 537 -6.78 5.65 -7.18
N PHE A 538 -6.20 5.44 -6.00
CA PHE A 538 -6.85 5.78 -4.73
C PHE A 538 -6.51 7.18 -4.25
N PHE A 539 -5.28 7.62 -4.52
CA PHE A 539 -4.78 8.92 -4.10
C PHE A 539 -4.85 9.89 -5.28
N PRO A 540 -5.89 10.76 -5.34
CA PRO A 540 -5.96 11.75 -6.39
C PRO A 540 -4.67 12.56 -6.38
N LYS A 541 -4.15 12.87 -7.58
CA LYS A 541 -3.04 13.82 -7.72
C LYS A 541 -3.53 15.16 -7.19
N LEU A 542 -3.30 15.44 -5.90
CA LEU A 542 -3.34 16.80 -5.38
C LEU A 542 -2.51 17.62 -6.34
N GLY A 543 -3.16 18.57 -7.02
CA GLY A 543 -2.55 19.29 -8.12
C GLY A 543 -1.19 19.84 -7.70
N VAL A 544 -0.13 19.19 -8.15
CA VAL A 544 1.18 19.80 -8.27
C VAL A 544 0.98 20.88 -9.33
N LYS A 545 0.47 22.04 -8.90
CA LYS A 545 0.78 23.28 -9.59
C LYS A 545 2.29 23.38 -9.49
N SER A 546 2.95 23.02 -10.58
CA SER A 546 4.34 23.33 -10.82
C SER A 546 4.53 24.83 -10.58
N GLN A 547 4.95 25.21 -9.38
CA GLN A 547 5.75 26.41 -9.24
C GLN A 547 7.09 26.04 -9.86
N SER A 548 7.23 26.39 -11.15
CA SER A 548 8.53 26.55 -11.78
C SER A 548 9.40 27.38 -10.84
N PRO A 549 10.60 26.92 -10.45
CA PRO A 549 11.52 27.76 -9.72
C PRO A 549 11.87 28.96 -10.60
N ARG A 550 11.52 30.16 -10.14
CA ARG A 550 12.20 31.38 -10.56
C ARG A 550 13.39 31.60 -9.64
#